data_AF-A0A9Q1C2N1-F1
#
_entry.id   AF-A0A9Q1C2N1-F1
#
_cell.length_a   1.000
_cell.length_b   1.000
_cell.length_c   1.000
_cell.angle_alpha   90.00
_cell.angle_beta   90.00
_cell.angle_gamma   90.00
#
_symmetry.space_group_name_H-M   'P 1'
#
loop_
_entity.id
_entity.type
_entity.pdbx_description
1 polymer ?
#
loop_
_entity_poly.entity_id
_entity_poly.type
_entity_poly.pdbx_seq_one_letter_code
_entity_poly.pdbx_strand_id
1 'polypeptide(L)'
;MMNTAIAYVCTYCENFAFQRFGEIVTKPNGNPKFSAAHGPPVSEKCDNCGGRYHMAGPMWAEPIHNVPFVTKVLNHVNKYSHQFNTQERLKGLLSVVSEEVPDGPLYYPVSKFCNFIHCICPPQVKVRSAILNAGYKVSSTHCSAEGIKTDAPPSVIWDILRAWVKENPVKREKLVPQVIHILQKTPSTTVSFELHPDAKPQSKKLKLRRFQQNPEKYWGPKKRAIPGSTQESLPDRKHRLQGKRARQEESPQDEEKMSTSEEVPKADP
;
A
#
# COMPACT_ATOMS: atom_id res chain seq x y z
N MET A 1 16.47 -23.50 8.27
CA MET A 1 17.31 -22.47 7.62
C MET A 1 17.09 -22.32 6.12
N MET A 2 16.53 -23.30 5.40
CA MET A 2 16.32 -23.16 3.93
C MET A 2 15.20 -22.19 3.56
N ASN A 3 14.16 -22.13 4.38
CA ASN A 3 12.98 -21.30 4.15
C ASN A 3 13.13 -19.89 4.76
N THR A 4 14.30 -19.61 5.35
CA THR A 4 14.65 -18.31 5.93
C THR A 4 15.55 -17.55 4.98
N ALA A 5 15.25 -16.27 4.77
CA ALA A 5 15.97 -15.39 3.87
C ALA A 5 16.22 -14.01 4.49
N ILE A 6 17.18 -13.29 3.92
CA ILE A 6 17.33 -11.84 4.07
C ILE A 6 16.72 -11.18 2.83
N ALA A 7 15.98 -10.09 3.02
CA ALA A 7 15.52 -9.22 1.96
C ALA A 7 16.46 -8.03 1.80
N TYR A 8 16.89 -7.76 0.58
CA TYR A 8 17.53 -6.52 0.19
C TYR A 8 16.45 -5.60 -0.36
N VAL A 9 16.20 -4.44 0.26
CA VAL A 9 15.15 -3.51 -0.16
C VAL A 9 15.78 -2.16 -0.48
N CYS A 10 15.57 -1.65 -1.69
CA CYS A 10 16.09 -0.35 -2.09
C CYS A 10 15.43 0.78 -1.30
N THR A 11 16.22 1.72 -0.78
CA THR A 11 15.73 2.86 0.03
C THR A 11 14.71 3.73 -0.72
N TYR A 12 14.84 3.84 -2.04
CA TYR A 12 14.05 4.79 -2.83
C TYR A 12 12.92 4.13 -3.63
N CYS A 13 13.25 3.17 -4.50
CA CYS A 13 12.28 2.56 -5.40
C CYS A 13 11.62 1.29 -4.85
N GLU A 14 11.95 0.90 -3.62
CA GLU A 14 11.48 -0.33 -2.95
C GLU A 14 11.65 -1.61 -3.78
N ASN A 15 12.52 -1.59 -4.80
CA ASN A 15 12.92 -2.81 -5.47
C ASN A 15 13.53 -3.75 -4.44
N PHE A 16 13.13 -5.01 -4.46
CA PHE A 16 13.59 -5.97 -3.47
C PHE A 16 14.05 -7.28 -4.10
N ALA A 17 14.96 -7.95 -3.40
CA ALA A 17 15.44 -9.28 -3.73
C ALA A 17 15.64 -10.10 -2.45
N PHE A 18 15.37 -11.41 -2.51
CA PHE A 18 15.58 -12.32 -1.40
C PHE A 18 16.87 -13.12 -1.57
N GLN A 19 17.62 -13.23 -0.48
CA GLN A 19 18.75 -14.16 -0.36
C GLN A 19 18.38 -15.21 0.69
N ARG A 20 18.08 -16.43 0.24
CA ARG A 20 17.90 -17.58 1.14
C ARG A 20 19.24 -17.95 1.77
N PHE A 21 19.25 -18.45 3.00
CA PHE A 21 20.50 -18.90 3.64
C PHE A 21 20.98 -20.27 3.18
N GLY A 22 20.06 -21.11 2.74
CA GLY A 22 20.36 -22.47 2.27
C GLY A 22 19.90 -22.68 0.84
N GLU A 23 20.71 -23.42 0.08
CA GLU A 23 20.44 -23.87 -1.27
C GLU A 23 20.28 -25.41 -1.27
N ILE A 24 19.35 -25.91 -2.07
CA ILE A 24 19.14 -27.34 -2.29
C ILE A 24 19.54 -27.64 -3.73
N VAL A 25 20.64 -28.36 -3.92
CA VAL A 25 21.10 -28.80 -5.23
C VAL A 25 20.77 -30.28 -5.39
N THR A 26 19.80 -30.59 -6.25
CA THR A 26 19.46 -31.99 -6.58
C THR A 26 20.50 -32.54 -7.54
N LYS A 27 21.26 -33.55 -7.11
CA LYS A 27 22.21 -34.25 -7.97
C LYS A 27 21.48 -35.12 -9.01
N PRO A 28 22.14 -35.53 -10.11
CA PRO A 28 21.55 -36.47 -11.09
C PRO A 28 21.05 -37.78 -10.44
N ASN A 29 21.66 -38.17 -9.32
CA ASN A 29 21.34 -39.39 -8.57
C ASN A 29 20.11 -39.23 -7.64
N GLY A 30 19.38 -38.10 -7.71
CA GLY A 30 18.16 -37.84 -6.92
C GLY A 30 18.40 -37.41 -5.47
N ASN A 31 19.60 -37.57 -4.92
CA ASN A 31 19.91 -37.15 -3.55
C ASN A 31 20.06 -35.62 -3.44
N PRO A 32 19.31 -34.94 -2.56
CA PRO A 32 19.45 -33.51 -2.35
C PRO A 32 20.74 -33.20 -1.58
N LYS A 33 21.57 -32.30 -2.13
CA LYS A 33 22.70 -31.71 -1.41
C LYS A 33 22.27 -30.36 -0.84
N PHE A 34 22.50 -30.18 0.45
CA PHE A 34 22.26 -28.92 1.14
C PHE A 34 23.57 -28.14 1.26
N SER A 35 23.58 -26.88 0.83
CA SER A 35 24.73 -25.98 0.96
C SER A 35 24.29 -24.61 1.46
N ALA A 36 25.24 -23.86 2.02
CA ALA A 36 25.03 -22.44 2.28
C ALA A 36 24.87 -21.70 0.95
N ALA A 37 23.99 -20.71 0.92
CA ALA A 37 23.83 -19.86 -0.25
C ALA A 37 25.05 -18.97 -0.47
N HIS A 38 25.32 -18.68 -1.73
CA HIS A 38 26.36 -17.72 -2.12
C HIS A 38 25.87 -16.28 -1.88
N GLY A 39 26.80 -15.31 -2.01
CA GLY A 39 26.66 -13.90 -1.62
C GLY A 39 25.45 -13.14 -2.19
N PRO A 40 25.35 -11.83 -1.93
CA PRO A 40 24.13 -11.07 -2.16
C PRO A 40 23.64 -11.22 -3.61
N PRO A 41 22.33 -11.45 -3.83
CA PRO A 41 21.75 -11.59 -5.17
C PRO A 41 21.65 -10.26 -5.92
N VAL A 42 22.12 -9.18 -5.29
CA VAL A 42 22.05 -7.80 -5.80
C VAL A 42 23.45 -7.20 -5.85
N SER A 43 23.64 -6.28 -6.79
CA SER A 43 24.82 -5.43 -6.85
C SER A 43 24.80 -4.36 -5.75
N GLU A 44 25.90 -3.61 -5.61
CA GLU A 44 26.03 -2.54 -4.60
C GLU A 44 24.94 -1.45 -4.73
N LYS A 45 24.48 -1.20 -5.96
CA LYS A 45 23.49 -0.17 -6.30
C LYS A 45 22.29 -0.77 -6.99
N CYS A 46 21.12 -0.16 -6.82
CA CYS A 46 19.89 -0.66 -7.40
C CYS A 46 19.85 -0.50 -8.93
N ASP A 47 19.59 -1.60 -9.65
CA ASP A 47 19.49 -1.62 -11.12
C ASP A 47 18.33 -0.79 -11.70
N ASN A 48 17.41 -0.33 -10.83
CA ASN A 48 16.26 0.48 -11.23
C ASN A 48 16.45 1.98 -10.98
N CYS A 49 17.11 2.37 -9.90
CA CYS A 49 17.22 3.78 -9.50
C CYS A 49 18.62 4.25 -9.09
N GLY A 50 19.62 3.36 -9.07
CA GLY A 50 20.98 3.64 -8.60
C GLY A 50 21.13 3.84 -7.08
N GLY A 51 20.05 3.67 -6.31
CA GLY A 51 20.04 3.80 -4.86
C GLY A 51 20.72 2.64 -4.13
N ARG A 52 20.95 2.80 -2.81
CA ARG A 52 21.50 1.72 -1.96
C ARG A 52 20.39 0.75 -1.53
N TYR A 53 20.78 -0.46 -1.15
CA TYR A 53 19.89 -1.46 -0.54
C TYR A 53 20.06 -1.48 0.98
N HIS A 54 18.95 -1.56 1.70
CA HIS A 54 18.91 -1.95 3.09
C HIS A 54 18.72 -3.45 3.21
N MET A 55 19.44 -4.08 4.14
CA MET A 55 19.22 -5.48 4.51
C MET A 55 18.15 -5.57 5.60
N ALA A 56 17.16 -6.41 5.38
CA ALA A 56 16.09 -6.71 6.33
C ALA A 56 16.00 -8.23 6.53
N GLY A 57 15.98 -8.70 7.78
CA GLY A 57 15.88 -10.12 8.09
C GLY A 57 16.62 -10.50 9.37
N PRO A 58 16.71 -11.81 9.68
CA PRO A 58 16.20 -12.94 8.90
C PRO A 58 14.66 -13.02 8.93
N MET A 59 14.04 -13.46 7.84
CA MET A 59 12.59 -13.63 7.74
C MET A 59 12.19 -14.92 6.99
N TRP A 60 10.95 -15.35 7.18
CA TRP A 60 10.37 -16.48 6.44
C TRP A 60 10.07 -16.08 5.00
N ALA A 61 10.49 -16.91 4.03
CA ALA A 61 10.40 -16.61 2.59
C ALA A 61 9.42 -17.52 1.83
N GLU A 62 8.83 -18.51 2.49
CA GLU A 62 7.84 -19.41 1.89
C GLU A 62 6.40 -18.87 2.11
N PRO A 63 5.39 -19.44 1.43
CA PRO A 63 4.00 -19.05 1.64
C PRO A 63 3.61 -19.05 3.12
N ILE A 64 3.01 -17.94 3.57
CA ILE A 64 2.60 -17.75 4.96
C ILE A 64 1.22 -18.37 5.26
N HIS A 65 0.43 -18.65 4.22
CA HIS A 65 -0.94 -19.14 4.35
C HIS A 65 -1.05 -20.58 3.88
N ASN A 66 -1.67 -21.43 4.70
CA ASN A 66 -2.14 -22.75 4.28
C ASN A 66 -3.58 -22.62 3.75
N VAL A 67 -3.74 -22.47 2.44
CA VAL A 67 -5.05 -22.23 1.80
C VAL A 67 -6.08 -23.32 2.16
N PRO A 68 -5.76 -24.63 2.08
CA PRO A 68 -6.69 -25.68 2.52
C PRO A 68 -7.21 -25.53 3.95
N PHE A 69 -6.33 -25.14 4.88
CA PHE A 69 -6.72 -24.89 6.26
C PHE A 69 -7.62 -23.66 6.38
N VAL A 70 -7.28 -22.55 5.72
CA VAL A 70 -8.07 -21.32 5.71
C VAL A 70 -9.48 -21.58 5.18
N THR A 71 -9.61 -22.34 4.09
CA THR A 71 -10.91 -22.72 3.52
C THR A 71 -11.75 -23.56 4.49
N LYS A 72 -11.13 -24.53 5.19
CA LYS A 72 -11.82 -25.32 6.22
C LYS A 72 -12.34 -24.44 7.36
N VAL A 73 -11.54 -23.49 7.82
CA VAL A 73 -11.95 -22.53 8.87
C VAL A 73 -13.08 -21.63 8.38
N LEU A 74 -13.00 -21.11 7.15
CA LEU A 74 -14.06 -20.29 6.55
C LEU A 74 -15.39 -21.06 6.48
N ASN A 75 -15.36 -22.32 6.07
CA ASN A 75 -16.54 -23.19 6.03
C ASN A 75 -17.13 -23.45 7.42
N HIS A 76 -16.26 -23.66 8.42
CA HIS A 76 -16.69 -23.83 9.81
C HIS A 76 -17.38 -22.58 10.36
N VAL A 77 -16.81 -21.40 10.13
CA VAL A 77 -17.39 -20.11 10.54
C VAL A 77 -18.73 -19.84 9.83
N ASN A 78 -18.87 -20.27 8.57
CA ASN A 78 -20.13 -20.17 7.85
C ASN A 78 -21.20 -21.11 8.43
N LYS A 79 -20.84 -22.32 8.83
CA LYS A 79 -21.76 -23.32 9.40
C LYS A 79 -22.24 -22.95 10.81
N TYR A 80 -21.35 -22.40 11.65
CA TYR A 80 -21.63 -22.07 13.05
C TYR A 80 -21.68 -20.55 13.28
N SER A 81 -22.32 -19.81 12.35
CA SER A 81 -22.45 -18.35 12.35
C SER A 81 -22.91 -17.76 13.69
N HIS A 82 -23.92 -18.37 14.31
CA HIS A 82 -24.55 -17.88 15.54
C HIS A 82 -23.68 -18.00 16.79
N GLN A 83 -22.60 -18.78 16.76
CA GLN A 83 -21.72 -18.98 17.92
C GLN A 83 -20.66 -17.88 18.04
N PHE A 84 -20.42 -17.10 16.99
CA PHE A 84 -19.34 -16.12 16.95
C PHE A 84 -19.88 -14.70 16.72
N ASN A 85 -19.82 -13.85 17.75
CA ASN A 85 -20.19 -12.42 17.63
C ASN A 85 -19.32 -11.67 16.60
N THR A 86 -18.11 -12.16 16.33
CA THR A 86 -17.16 -11.56 15.37
C THR A 86 -17.19 -12.21 13.98
N GLN A 87 -18.24 -12.98 13.65
CA GLN A 87 -18.31 -13.75 12.41
C GLN A 87 -18.11 -12.91 11.14
N GLU A 88 -18.67 -11.70 11.05
CA GLU A 88 -18.55 -10.85 9.86
C GLU A 88 -17.09 -10.46 9.60
N ARG A 89 -16.35 -10.18 10.67
CA ARG A 89 -14.92 -9.86 10.62
C ARG A 89 -14.10 -11.07 10.22
N LEU A 90 -14.39 -12.25 10.79
CA LEU A 90 -13.69 -13.49 10.45
C LEU A 90 -13.91 -13.87 8.98
N LYS A 91 -15.16 -13.83 8.51
CA LYS A 91 -15.49 -14.11 7.10
C LYS A 91 -14.78 -13.15 6.17
N GLY A 92 -14.81 -11.85 6.46
CA GLY A 92 -14.12 -10.84 5.66
C GLY A 92 -12.61 -11.04 5.59
N LEU A 93 -11.96 -11.26 6.74
CA LEU A 93 -10.51 -11.49 6.82
C LEU A 93 -10.09 -12.77 6.08
N LEU A 94 -10.75 -13.91 6.39
CA LEU A 94 -10.43 -15.21 5.80
C LEU A 94 -10.69 -15.24 4.29
N SER A 95 -11.69 -14.49 3.81
CA SER A 95 -11.93 -14.32 2.38
C SER A 95 -10.79 -13.56 1.69
N VAL A 96 -10.26 -12.50 2.30
CA VAL A 96 -9.09 -11.78 1.75
C VAL A 96 -7.85 -12.66 1.75
N VAL A 97 -7.62 -13.41 2.84
CA VAL A 97 -6.47 -14.32 2.96
C VAL A 97 -6.53 -15.44 1.93
N SER A 98 -7.72 -16.00 1.65
CA SER A 98 -7.88 -17.06 0.64
C SER A 98 -7.76 -16.56 -0.80
N GLU A 99 -8.06 -15.28 -1.06
CA GLU A 99 -7.83 -14.63 -2.36
C GLU A 99 -6.38 -14.18 -2.58
N GLU A 100 -5.55 -14.22 -1.54
CA GLU A 100 -4.18 -13.70 -1.57
C GLU A 100 -3.24 -14.62 -2.36
N VAL A 101 -2.43 -14.07 -3.29
CA VAL A 101 -1.44 -14.85 -4.04
C VAL A 101 -0.38 -15.40 -3.07
N PRO A 102 -0.15 -16.73 -3.04
CA PRO A 102 0.82 -17.34 -2.12
C PRO A 102 2.27 -17.10 -2.54
N ASP A 103 2.52 -17.00 -3.85
CA ASP A 103 3.85 -16.96 -4.45
C ASP A 103 4.46 -15.54 -4.53
N GLY A 104 3.67 -14.51 -4.18
CA GLY A 104 4.10 -13.11 -4.18
C GLY A 104 4.66 -12.70 -2.81
N PRO A 105 5.99 -12.59 -2.64
CA PRO A 105 6.55 -12.13 -1.38
C PRO A 105 6.31 -10.62 -1.21
N LEU A 106 6.06 -10.20 0.04
CA LEU A 106 5.73 -8.82 0.40
C LEU A 106 4.49 -8.28 -0.35
N TYR A 107 4.29 -6.96 -0.36
CA TYR A 107 3.21 -6.29 -1.08
C TYR A 107 3.65 -4.89 -1.53
N TYR A 108 2.99 -4.37 -2.56
CA TYR A 108 3.26 -3.07 -3.16
C TYR A 108 2.20 -2.04 -2.74
N PRO A 109 2.53 -1.06 -1.89
CA PRO A 109 1.64 0.07 -1.62
C PRO A 109 1.71 1.09 -2.76
N VAL A 110 0.71 1.08 -3.65
CA VAL A 110 0.65 1.95 -4.84
C VAL A 110 0.80 3.44 -4.48
N SER A 111 0.18 3.86 -3.37
CA SER A 111 0.23 5.24 -2.85
C SER A 111 1.66 5.69 -2.56
N LYS A 112 2.51 4.82 -2.00
CA LYS A 112 3.91 5.14 -1.68
C LYS A 112 4.73 5.38 -2.94
N PHE A 113 4.54 4.56 -3.98
CA PHE A 113 5.20 4.78 -5.27
C PHE A 113 4.76 6.08 -5.92
N CYS A 114 3.46 6.39 -5.89
CA CYS A 114 2.91 7.62 -6.44
C CYS A 114 3.43 8.87 -5.73
N ASN A 115 3.54 8.81 -4.39
CA ASN A 115 4.14 9.88 -3.59
C ASN A 115 5.62 10.09 -3.94
N PHE A 116 6.37 9.01 -4.18
CA PHE A 116 7.78 9.09 -4.55
C PHE A 116 7.99 9.72 -5.94
N ILE A 117 7.14 9.39 -6.92
CA ILE A 117 7.20 9.98 -8.26
C ILE A 117 6.40 11.28 -8.42
N HIS A 118 5.74 11.75 -7.35
CA HIS A 118 4.83 12.90 -7.33
C HIS A 118 3.68 12.83 -8.35
N CYS A 119 3.21 11.65 -8.73
CA CYS A 119 2.09 11.50 -9.66
C CYS A 119 0.73 11.42 -8.95
N ILE A 120 -0.34 11.64 -9.72
CA ILE A 120 -1.69 11.34 -9.27
C ILE A 120 -1.83 9.83 -9.09
N CYS A 121 -2.35 9.40 -7.94
CA CYS A 121 -2.50 7.99 -7.62
C CYS A 121 -3.54 7.32 -8.55
N PRO A 122 -3.18 6.28 -9.33
CA PRO A 122 -4.13 5.57 -10.16
C PRO A 122 -5.13 4.80 -9.29
N PRO A 123 -6.40 4.69 -9.71
CA PRO A 123 -7.36 3.80 -9.06
C PRO A 123 -6.84 2.36 -9.04
N GLN A 124 -6.93 1.69 -7.88
CA GLN A 124 -6.46 0.30 -7.72
C GLN A 124 -7.00 -0.66 -8.79
N VAL A 125 -8.22 -0.45 -9.29
CA VAL A 125 -8.83 -1.29 -10.33
C VAL A 125 -8.05 -1.19 -11.66
N LYS A 126 -7.56 0.00 -12.02
CA LYS A 126 -6.74 0.19 -13.24
C LYS A 126 -5.39 -0.50 -13.11
N VAL A 127 -4.70 -0.32 -11.97
CA VAL A 127 -3.41 -0.99 -11.71
C VAL A 127 -3.56 -2.51 -11.74
N ARG A 128 -4.61 -3.04 -11.09
CA ARG A 128 -4.90 -4.48 -11.12
C ARG A 128 -5.19 -4.99 -12.52
N SER A 129 -5.93 -4.23 -13.33
CA SER A 129 -6.22 -4.60 -14.71
C SER A 129 -4.94 -4.63 -15.55
N ALA A 130 -4.07 -3.64 -15.39
CA ALA A 130 -2.78 -3.60 -16.07
C ALA A 130 -1.88 -4.80 -15.74
N ILE A 131 -1.85 -5.23 -14.47
CA ILE A 131 -1.08 -6.41 -14.05
C ILE A 131 -1.66 -7.70 -14.67
N LEU A 132 -3.00 -7.83 -14.68
CA LEU A 132 -3.70 -8.99 -15.25
C LEU A 132 -3.53 -9.06 -16.77
N ASN A 133 -3.64 -7.92 -17.46
CA ASN A 133 -3.44 -7.82 -18.91
C ASN A 133 -1.99 -8.13 -19.31
N ALA A 134 -1.02 -7.88 -18.41
CA ALA A 134 0.37 -8.28 -18.59
C ALA A 134 0.62 -9.79 -18.32
N GLY A 135 -0.43 -10.55 -17.95
CA GLY A 135 -0.36 -12.00 -17.73
C GLY A 135 0.05 -12.42 -16.31
N TYR A 136 0.14 -11.48 -15.36
CA TYR A 136 0.53 -11.78 -13.99
C TYR A 136 -0.68 -11.89 -13.05
N LYS A 137 -0.55 -12.71 -12.00
CA LYS A 137 -1.58 -12.86 -10.97
C LYS A 137 -1.55 -11.68 -10.01
N VAL A 138 -2.72 -11.16 -9.63
CA VAL A 138 -2.84 -10.04 -8.70
C VAL A 138 -3.89 -10.26 -7.62
N SER A 139 -3.52 -10.06 -6.36
CA SER A 139 -4.45 -10.09 -5.21
C SER A 139 -4.34 -8.82 -4.38
N SER A 140 -5.31 -8.65 -3.48
CA SER A 140 -5.13 -7.74 -2.37
C SER A 140 -4.37 -8.44 -1.24
N THR A 141 -3.86 -7.67 -0.30
CA THR A 141 -3.25 -8.19 0.94
C THR A 141 -4.20 -7.98 2.12
N HIS A 142 -4.20 -8.93 3.06
CA HIS A 142 -4.87 -8.74 4.36
C HIS A 142 -4.12 -7.75 5.27
N CYS A 143 -2.84 -7.47 5.02
CA CYS A 143 -2.04 -6.59 5.87
C CYS A 143 -2.34 -5.09 5.69
N SER A 144 -2.81 -4.70 4.50
CA SER A 144 -3.03 -3.29 4.13
C SER A 144 -4.09 -3.17 3.04
N ALA A 145 -5.01 -2.21 3.19
CA ALA A 145 -6.06 -1.94 2.20
C ALA A 145 -5.53 -1.40 0.88
N GLU A 146 -4.41 -0.69 0.93
CA GLU A 146 -3.79 -0.07 -0.25
C GLU A 146 -2.82 -1.02 -0.97
N GLY A 147 -2.40 -2.09 -0.28
CA GLY A 147 -1.40 -3.02 -0.78
C GLY A 147 -1.91 -3.96 -1.86
N ILE A 148 -1.09 -4.12 -2.90
CA ILE A 148 -1.30 -5.09 -3.98
C ILE A 148 -0.22 -6.17 -3.87
N LYS A 149 -0.63 -7.44 -3.92
CA LYS A 149 0.31 -8.55 -4.09
C LYS A 149 0.25 -9.06 -5.51
N THR A 150 1.40 -9.42 -6.05
CA THR A 150 1.53 -9.90 -7.42
C THR A 150 2.73 -10.82 -7.54
N ASP A 151 2.65 -11.71 -8.53
CA ASP A 151 3.77 -12.55 -8.98
C ASP A 151 4.66 -11.83 -10.02
N ALA A 152 4.38 -10.55 -10.27
CA ALA A 152 5.11 -9.77 -11.26
C ALA A 152 6.44 -9.29 -10.63
N PRO A 153 7.55 -9.31 -11.40
CA PRO A 153 8.80 -8.74 -10.92
C PRO A 153 8.62 -7.23 -10.69
N PRO A 154 9.39 -6.62 -9.77
CA PRO A 154 9.28 -5.19 -9.48
C PRO A 154 9.44 -4.29 -10.73
N SER A 155 10.21 -4.73 -11.73
CA SER A 155 10.39 -4.03 -13.01
C SER A 155 9.07 -3.79 -13.75
N VAL A 156 8.16 -4.77 -13.76
CA VAL A 156 6.85 -4.67 -14.41
C VAL A 156 5.96 -3.67 -13.68
N ILE A 157 6.00 -3.63 -12.35
CA ILE A 157 5.25 -2.63 -11.57
C ILE A 157 5.73 -1.22 -11.90
N TRP A 158 7.04 -1.03 -12.04
CA TRP A 158 7.60 0.24 -12.48
C TRP A 158 7.25 0.57 -13.95
N ASP A 159 7.13 -0.41 -14.84
CA ASP A 159 6.66 -0.21 -16.22
C ASP A 159 5.22 0.30 -16.26
N ILE A 160 4.34 -0.25 -15.41
CA ILE A 160 2.95 0.21 -15.28
C ILE A 160 2.91 1.66 -14.79
N LEU A 161 3.72 2.01 -13.79
CA LEU A 161 3.80 3.39 -13.30
C LEU A 161 4.39 4.35 -14.35
N ARG A 162 5.39 3.91 -15.13
CA ARG A 162 5.92 4.68 -16.26
C ARG A 162 4.85 4.95 -17.31
N ALA A 163 4.05 3.94 -17.67
CA ALA A 163 2.94 4.11 -18.60
C ALA A 163 1.88 5.09 -18.06
N TRP A 164 1.56 5.00 -16.76
CA TRP A 164 0.63 5.93 -16.11
C TRP A 164 1.11 7.38 -16.12
N VAL A 165 2.40 7.60 -15.89
CA VAL A 165 3.04 8.94 -15.94
C VAL A 165 3.05 9.51 -17.35
N LYS A 166 3.09 8.67 -18.40
CA LYS A 166 2.95 9.14 -19.79
C LYS A 166 1.55 9.68 -20.07
N GLU A 167 0.51 9.06 -19.52
CA GLU A 167 -0.88 9.54 -19.63
C GLU A 167 -1.15 10.76 -18.71
N ASN A 168 -0.50 10.83 -17.55
CA ASN A 168 -0.68 11.88 -16.54
C ASN A 168 0.67 12.53 -16.21
N PRO A 169 1.09 13.57 -16.96
CA PRO A 169 2.43 14.12 -16.85
C PRO A 169 2.68 14.77 -15.47
N VAL A 170 3.87 14.53 -14.92
CA VAL A 170 4.30 15.10 -13.64
C VAL A 170 5.13 16.37 -13.86
N LYS A 171 5.02 17.33 -12.94
CA LYS A 171 5.89 18.51 -12.90
C LYS A 171 7.33 18.09 -12.60
N ARG A 172 8.23 18.26 -13.58
CA ARG A 172 9.62 17.74 -13.51
C ARG A 172 10.53 18.50 -12.53
N GLU A 173 10.17 19.73 -12.18
CA GLU A 173 10.99 20.64 -11.37
C GLU A 173 11.26 20.14 -9.94
N LYS A 174 10.39 19.27 -9.40
CA LYS A 174 10.50 18.76 -8.03
C LYS A 174 10.99 17.30 -7.94
N LEU A 175 11.46 16.74 -9.06
CA LEU A 175 11.82 15.32 -9.10
C LEU A 175 13.24 15.08 -8.58
N VAL A 176 13.36 14.07 -7.73
CA VAL A 176 14.64 13.58 -7.21
C VAL A 176 15.40 12.86 -8.34
N PRO A 177 16.74 12.94 -8.44
CA PRO A 177 17.51 12.31 -9.54
C PRO A 177 17.19 10.82 -9.78
N GLN A 178 16.94 10.07 -8.71
CA GLN A 178 16.55 8.67 -8.73
C GLN A 178 15.24 8.45 -9.50
N VAL A 179 14.27 9.35 -9.35
CA VAL A 179 12.98 9.30 -10.07
C VAL A 179 13.19 9.57 -11.56
N ILE A 180 14.03 10.56 -11.89
CA ILE A 180 14.38 10.89 -13.27
C ILE A 180 14.99 9.66 -13.96
N HIS A 181 15.91 8.98 -13.28
CA HIS A 181 16.52 7.75 -13.80
C HIS A 181 15.49 6.63 -14.06
N ILE A 182 14.55 6.42 -13.12
CA ILE A 182 13.47 5.41 -13.28
C ILE A 182 12.58 5.74 -14.47
N LEU A 183 12.24 7.02 -14.67
CA LEU A 183 11.34 7.48 -15.74
C LEU A 183 12.01 7.48 -17.13
N GLN A 184 13.34 7.64 -17.18
CA GLN A 184 14.13 7.56 -18.41
C GLN A 184 14.24 6.13 -18.95
N LYS A 185 14.15 5.11 -18.07
CA LYS A 185 14.23 3.71 -18.47
C LYS A 185 13.06 3.35 -19.39
N THR A 186 13.37 2.70 -20.51
CA THR A 186 12.35 2.22 -21.45
C THR A 186 11.56 1.08 -20.82
N PRO A 187 10.21 1.07 -20.97
CA PRO A 187 9.41 -0.02 -20.46
C PRO A 187 9.67 -1.28 -21.28
N SER A 188 9.90 -2.40 -20.59
CA SER A 188 10.08 -3.71 -21.23
C SER A 188 8.76 -4.37 -21.58
N THR A 189 7.71 -4.11 -20.80
CA THR A 189 6.41 -4.76 -20.94
C THR A 189 5.40 -3.84 -21.62
N THR A 190 4.61 -4.39 -22.55
CA THR A 190 3.43 -3.71 -23.11
C THR A 190 2.33 -3.64 -22.05
N VAL A 191 2.01 -2.44 -21.59
CA VAL A 191 1.00 -2.21 -20.53
C VAL A 191 -0.30 -1.72 -21.16
N SER A 192 -1.43 -2.38 -20.83
CA SER A 192 -2.78 -1.93 -21.18
C SER A 192 -3.60 -1.66 -19.92
N PHE A 193 -4.21 -0.48 -19.82
CA PHE A 193 -5.08 -0.08 -18.70
C PHE A 193 -6.57 -0.42 -18.91
N GLU A 194 -6.90 -1.19 -19.95
CA GLU A 194 -8.26 -1.67 -20.19
C GLU A 194 -8.78 -2.51 -19.01
N LEU A 195 -10.05 -2.34 -18.66
CA LEU A 195 -10.63 -2.96 -17.48
C LEU A 195 -10.72 -4.49 -17.64
N HIS A 196 -10.02 -5.22 -16.78
CA HIS A 196 -10.07 -6.68 -16.75
C HIS A 196 -11.24 -7.17 -15.88
N PRO A 197 -11.99 -8.23 -16.28
CA PRO A 197 -13.12 -8.76 -15.51
C PRO A 197 -12.75 -9.18 -14.07
N ASP A 198 -11.54 -9.72 -13.88
CA ASP A 198 -11.01 -10.16 -12.58
C ASP A 198 -10.33 -9.06 -11.75
N ALA A 199 -10.33 -7.82 -12.23
CA ALA A 199 -9.74 -6.70 -11.50
C ALA A 199 -10.45 -6.44 -10.16
N LYS A 200 -11.74 -6.80 -10.02
CA LYS A 200 -12.48 -6.68 -8.77
C LYS A 200 -12.54 -8.05 -8.05
N PRO A 201 -11.91 -8.20 -6.87
CA PRO A 201 -11.95 -9.45 -6.12
C PRO A 201 -13.37 -9.77 -5.65
N GLN A 202 -13.67 -11.06 -5.47
CA GLN A 202 -15.00 -11.55 -5.11
C GLN A 202 -15.45 -10.99 -3.75
N SER A 203 -14.54 -10.93 -2.77
CA SER A 203 -14.76 -10.34 -1.45
C SER A 203 -15.25 -8.89 -1.51
N LYS A 204 -14.80 -8.12 -2.52
CA LYS A 204 -15.25 -6.73 -2.75
C LYS A 204 -16.59 -6.68 -3.47
N LYS A 205 -16.87 -7.61 -4.39
CA LYS A 205 -18.19 -7.76 -5.03
C LYS A 205 -19.27 -8.12 -4.00
N LEU A 206 -18.93 -8.99 -3.05
CA LEU A 206 -19.78 -9.42 -1.93
C LEU A 206 -19.85 -8.43 -0.76
N LYS A 207 -19.17 -7.27 -0.85
CA LYS A 207 -19.13 -6.21 0.18
C LYS A 207 -18.78 -6.72 1.60
N LEU A 208 -17.90 -7.71 1.69
CA LEU A 208 -17.48 -8.26 2.99
C LEU A 208 -16.64 -7.24 3.79
N ARG A 209 -16.67 -7.33 5.13
CA ARG A 209 -15.84 -6.50 6.02
C ARG A 209 -14.36 -6.93 5.98
N ARG A 210 -13.66 -6.52 4.93
CA ARG A 210 -12.26 -6.87 4.66
C ARG A 210 -11.27 -6.30 5.67
N PHE A 211 -11.52 -5.06 6.09
CA PHE A 211 -10.74 -4.34 7.09
C PHE A 211 -11.66 -3.89 8.20
N GLN A 212 -11.15 -3.86 9.42
CA GLN A 212 -11.89 -3.32 10.54
C GLN A 212 -12.03 -1.81 10.36
N GLN A 213 -13.26 -1.34 10.40
CA GLN A 213 -13.51 0.08 10.54
C GLN A 213 -13.24 0.47 11.98
N ASN A 214 -12.69 1.67 12.16
CA ASN A 214 -12.54 2.23 13.49
C ASN A 214 -13.92 2.31 14.16
N PRO A 215 -14.06 1.84 15.41
CA PRO A 215 -15.35 1.79 16.09
C PRO A 215 -15.94 3.18 16.36
N GLU A 216 -15.10 4.20 16.54
CA GLU A 216 -15.53 5.58 16.80
C GLU A 216 -14.88 6.58 15.83
N LYS A 217 -15.58 7.69 15.54
CA LYS A 217 -15.12 8.81 14.69
C LYS A 217 -13.80 9.44 15.18
N TYR A 218 -13.42 9.21 16.45
CA TYR A 218 -12.21 9.74 17.08
C TYR A 218 -11.37 8.66 17.76
N TRP A 219 -11.44 7.44 17.25
CA TRP A 219 -10.65 6.31 17.69
C TRP A 219 -9.16 6.56 17.46
N GLY A 220 -8.37 6.56 18.54
CA GLY A 220 -6.93 6.77 18.50
C GLY A 220 -6.38 7.25 19.85
N PRO A 221 -5.04 7.34 20.01
CA PRO A 221 -4.42 7.83 21.23
C PRO A 221 -4.94 9.24 21.55
N LYS A 222 -5.69 9.38 22.65
CA LYS A 222 -6.11 10.69 23.15
C LYS A 222 -4.87 11.44 23.64
N LYS A 223 -4.92 12.77 23.58
CA LYS A 223 -3.83 13.61 24.12
C LYS A 223 -3.59 13.22 25.58
N ARG A 224 -2.31 13.19 26.00
CA ARG A 224 -1.92 13.04 27.40
C ARG A 224 -2.74 13.99 28.27
N ALA A 225 -3.28 13.51 29.38
CA ALA A 225 -4.06 14.32 30.31
C ALA A 225 -3.18 15.48 30.83
N ILE A 226 -3.71 16.71 30.78
CA ILE A 226 -3.06 17.89 31.34
C ILE A 226 -3.80 18.22 32.64
N PRO A 227 -3.12 18.19 33.81
CA PRO A 227 -3.75 18.56 35.08
C PRO A 227 -4.31 19.99 35.00
N GLY A 228 -5.55 20.18 35.44
CA GLY A 228 -6.19 21.49 35.51
C GLY A 228 -6.94 21.97 34.25
N SER A 229 -7.03 21.19 33.18
CA SER A 229 -7.88 21.58 32.04
C SER A 229 -9.34 21.23 32.28
N THR A 230 -10.22 22.23 32.26
CA THR A 230 -11.68 22.11 32.31
C THR A 230 -12.18 21.09 31.28
N GLN A 231 -13.22 20.32 31.64
CA GLN A 231 -13.84 19.27 30.82
C GLN A 231 -14.52 19.84 29.57
N GLU A 232 -13.75 20.35 28.63
CA GLU A 232 -14.26 20.71 27.31
C GLU A 232 -14.50 19.43 26.51
N SER A 233 -15.67 19.33 25.88
CA SER A 233 -16.02 18.19 25.04
C SER A 233 -15.03 18.08 23.85
N LEU A 234 -14.63 16.86 23.51
CA LEU A 234 -13.70 16.59 22.40
C LEU A 234 -14.15 17.16 21.03
N PRO A 235 -15.46 17.16 20.69
CA PRO A 235 -15.96 17.79 19.45
C PRO A 235 -15.75 19.31 19.41
N ASP A 236 -16.17 20.02 20.46
CA ASP A 236 -16.12 21.49 20.52
C ASP A 236 -14.68 21.99 20.44
N ARG A 237 -13.80 21.26 21.11
CA ARG A 237 -12.37 21.56 21.11
C ARG A 237 -11.72 21.33 19.74
N LYS A 238 -12.19 20.36 18.95
CA LYS A 238 -11.72 20.16 17.56
C LYS A 238 -12.22 21.24 16.62
N HIS A 239 -13.50 21.63 16.73
CA HIS A 239 -14.05 22.73 15.94
C HIS A 239 -13.25 24.02 16.14
N ARG A 240 -12.91 24.35 17.40
CA ARG A 240 -12.08 25.52 17.72
C ARG A 240 -10.64 25.45 17.18
N LEU A 241 -10.08 24.26 17.04
CA LEU A 241 -8.68 24.07 16.63
C LEU A 241 -8.54 23.80 15.12
N GLN A 242 -9.64 23.56 14.41
CA GLN A 242 -9.64 23.36 12.96
C GLN A 242 -9.35 24.70 12.26
N GLY A 243 -8.38 24.72 11.34
CA GLY A 243 -8.00 25.95 10.62
C GLY A 243 -7.08 26.91 11.38
N LYS A 244 -6.63 26.61 12.61
CA LYS A 244 -5.77 27.52 13.38
C LYS A 244 -4.46 27.92 12.70
N ARG A 245 -3.91 27.07 11.82
CA ARG A 245 -2.71 27.41 11.03
C ARG A 245 -3.04 28.28 9.81
N ALA A 246 -4.19 28.07 9.18
CA ALA A 246 -4.66 28.92 8.09
C ALA A 246 -5.00 30.34 8.61
N ARG A 247 -5.62 30.44 9.79
CA ARG A 247 -5.88 31.73 10.48
C ARG A 247 -4.63 32.46 10.96
N GLN A 248 -3.45 31.82 10.98
CA GLN A 248 -2.20 32.48 11.36
C GLN A 248 -1.45 33.05 10.14
N GLU A 249 -1.83 32.68 8.92
CA GLU A 249 -1.24 33.19 7.67
C GLU A 249 -1.99 34.43 7.13
N GLU A 250 -3.20 34.72 7.61
CA GLU A 250 -3.87 36.00 7.34
C GLU A 250 -3.28 37.07 8.28
N SER A 251 -2.40 37.91 7.75
CA SER A 251 -1.84 39.06 8.46
C SER A 251 -2.90 40.13 8.76
N PRO A 252 -2.76 40.94 9.82
CA PRO A 252 -3.80 41.89 10.28
C PRO A 252 -4.18 43.03 9.31
N GLN A 253 -3.59 43.08 8.11
CA GLN A 253 -3.78 44.17 7.16
C GLN A 253 -4.98 44.00 6.22
N ASP A 254 -5.61 42.82 6.18
CA ASP A 254 -6.78 42.56 5.32
C ASP A 254 -8.13 42.68 6.04
N GLU A 255 -8.17 42.73 7.38
CA GLU A 255 -9.42 42.97 8.14
C GLU A 255 -9.88 44.45 8.05
N GLU A 256 -8.97 45.40 7.85
CA GLU A 256 -9.30 46.84 7.77
C GLU A 256 -9.93 47.26 6.43
N LYS A 257 -9.82 46.43 5.38
CA LYS A 257 -10.43 46.72 4.07
C LYS A 257 -11.86 46.18 3.92
N MET A 258 -12.29 45.26 4.78
CA MET A 258 -13.64 44.70 4.70
C MET A 258 -14.66 45.43 5.57
N SER A 259 -14.22 46.30 6.50
CA SER A 259 -15.09 47.06 7.39
C SER A 259 -15.55 48.43 6.84
N THR A 260 -15.03 48.89 5.71
CA THR A 260 -15.28 50.26 5.19
C THR A 260 -16.19 50.35 3.97
N SER A 261 -16.89 49.26 3.57
CA SER A 261 -17.74 49.28 2.36
C SER A 261 -19.23 48.95 2.53
N GLU A 262 -19.75 48.84 3.76
CA GLU A 262 -21.20 48.64 3.98
C GLU A 262 -21.78 49.59 5.04
N GLU A 263 -21.85 50.88 4.72
CA GLU A 263 -22.89 51.77 5.27
C GLU A 263 -23.76 52.28 4.13
N VAL A 264 -24.92 51.66 3.95
CA VAL A 264 -26.08 52.25 3.27
C VAL A 264 -27.24 52.24 4.27
N PRO A 265 -27.84 53.40 4.61
CA PRO A 265 -28.90 53.46 5.61
C PRO A 265 -30.21 52.88 5.07
N LYS A 266 -30.85 52.03 5.88
CA LYS A 266 -32.22 51.55 5.66
C LYS A 266 -33.20 52.68 5.94
N ALA A 267 -34.04 53.01 4.95
CA ALA A 267 -35.28 53.72 5.16
C ALA A 267 -36.34 52.72 5.65
N ASP A 268 -36.93 52.99 6.81
CA ASP A 268 -38.17 52.37 7.27
C ASP A 268 -39.39 53.07 6.60
N PRO A 269 -40.54 52.39 6.47
CA PRO A 269 -41.71 52.90 5.75
C PRO A 269 -42.38 54.14 6.36
#